data_AF-A0AAE0GTB6-F1
#
_entry.id   AF-A0AAE0GTB6-F1
#
_cell.length_a   1.000
_cell.length_b   1.000
_cell.length_c   1.000
_cell.angle_alpha   90.00
_cell.angle_beta   90.00
_cell.angle_gamma   90.00
#
_symmetry.space_group_name_H-M   'P 1'
#
loop_
_entity.id
_entity.type
_entity.pdbx_description
1 polymer ?
#
loop_
_entity_poly.entity_id
_entity_poly.type
_entity_poly.pdbx_seq_one_letter_code
_entity_poly.pdbx_strand_id
1 'polypeptide(L)'
;MNISEVEKSYQTLLMEVKELVVATNHELAATKVTAAVASFQEACDSTQITLEEELKALNALANFSKVCYFLFLSSWEQACTLHGSPTFHSLTLKSPVALWCTQLAMNRAAVYCRKAEQGVRLLHRSRPARKSSNILVQVHCAGVNPVDAKSLFGDKLPAACAPLVQWVVEGSTPGFDFSGTVLEAPPNSPYAAGDEVFGLLPPFYGSMQEFISVPLMQLCRKPVNLTFAEAAALPLVGLTATQLLLEDHDLRAGHRLLLLGASGGVGHTAVQVARAVGASVTAVCSGKNAEFVKSLGAVHVVDYASEDFLEKLGEIVSREGPYDLVMDCVSSHDSKDAQYSYEKEIRAVKLPYQLLTGKYVTIGGFTSDWFAAGVKKAV
;
A
#
# COMPACT_ATOMS: atom_id res chain seq x y z
N MET A 1 41.25 8.75 19.39
CA MET A 1 40.76 7.64 20.24
C MET A 1 40.47 6.48 19.29
N ASN A 2 40.98 5.27 19.51
CA ASN A 2 40.65 4.15 18.60
C ASN A 2 39.23 3.64 18.93
N ILE A 3 38.47 3.14 17.96
CA ILE A 3 37.06 2.71 18.10
C ILE A 3 36.84 1.72 19.26
N SER A 4 37.81 0.87 19.56
CA SER A 4 37.74 -0.02 20.72
C SER A 4 37.71 0.73 22.07
N GLU A 5 38.39 1.87 22.18
CA GLU A 5 38.35 2.73 23.36
C GLU A 5 37.03 3.49 23.45
N VAL A 6 36.45 3.87 22.31
CA VAL A 6 35.15 4.52 22.23
C VAL A 6 34.03 3.55 22.65
N GLU A 7 34.07 2.31 22.16
CA GLU A 7 33.13 1.25 22.54
C GLU A 7 33.23 0.91 24.04
N LYS A 8 34.45 0.84 24.59
CA LYS A 8 34.66 0.58 26.03
C LYS A 8 34.15 1.74 26.90
N SER A 9 34.39 2.98 26.48
CA SER A 9 33.89 4.19 27.16
C SER A 9 32.36 4.22 27.14
N TYR A 10 31.78 3.79 26.02
CA TYR A 10 30.35 3.73 25.81
C TYR A 10 29.65 2.62 26.62
N GLN A 11 30.24 1.43 26.72
CA GLN A 11 29.73 0.37 27.62
C GLN A 11 29.79 0.79 29.09
N THR A 12 30.83 1.51 29.49
CA THR A 12 30.97 2.05 30.85
C THR A 12 29.88 3.06 31.16
N LEU A 13 29.64 4.00 30.24
CA LEU A 13 28.54 4.97 30.34
C LEU A 13 27.17 4.29 30.40
N LEU A 14 26.94 3.24 29.60
CA LEU A 14 25.69 2.48 29.62
C LEU A 14 25.41 1.88 31.01
N MET A 15 26.44 1.36 31.68
CA MET A 15 26.32 0.83 33.03
C MET A 15 26.02 1.92 34.05
N GLU A 16 26.72 3.06 34.00
CA GLU A 16 26.46 4.21 34.88
C GLU A 16 25.04 4.79 34.70
N VAL A 17 24.57 4.89 33.46
CA VAL A 17 23.21 5.36 33.16
C VAL A 17 22.17 4.38 33.68
N LYS A 18 22.41 3.06 33.57
CA LYS A 18 21.52 2.05 34.16
C LYS A 18 21.46 2.19 35.69
N GLU A 19 22.58 2.37 36.37
CA GLU A 19 22.62 2.56 37.82
C GLU A 19 21.90 3.84 38.26
N LEU A 20 22.11 4.96 37.55
CA LEU A 20 21.45 6.23 37.84
C LEU A 20 19.94 6.18 37.62
N VAL A 21 19.47 5.42 36.63
CA VAL A 21 18.04 5.22 36.40
C VAL A 21 17.41 4.31 37.45
N VAL A 22 18.11 3.26 37.89
CA VAL A 22 17.67 2.44 39.04
C VAL A 22 17.59 3.30 40.31
N ALA A 23 18.49 4.27 40.47
CA ALA A 23 18.47 5.25 41.56
C ALA A 23 17.47 6.41 41.36
N THR A 24 16.62 6.37 40.32
CA THR A 24 15.59 7.40 39.99
C THR A 24 16.13 8.83 39.75
N ASN A 25 17.42 8.97 39.42
CA ASN A 25 18.03 10.29 39.16
C ASN A 25 18.09 10.60 37.65
N HIS A 26 16.91 10.81 37.07
CA HIS A 26 16.70 10.89 35.62
C HIS A 26 17.34 12.13 34.96
N GLU A 27 17.42 13.25 35.67
CA GLU A 27 18.02 14.50 35.16
C GLU A 27 19.55 14.39 35.03
N LEU A 28 20.20 13.75 36.01
CA LEU A 28 21.63 13.47 35.96
C LEU A 28 21.97 12.45 34.86
N ALA A 29 21.11 11.43 34.68
CA ALA A 29 21.24 10.47 33.59
C ALA A 29 21.15 11.15 32.21
N ALA A 30 20.16 12.03 32.00
CA ALA A 30 20.01 12.77 30.75
C ALA A 30 21.20 13.70 30.45
N THR A 31 21.75 14.35 31.49
CA THR A 31 22.92 15.22 31.37
C THR A 31 24.16 14.43 30.95
N LYS A 32 24.41 13.28 31.58
CA LYS A 32 25.53 12.40 31.22
C LYS A 32 25.42 11.83 29.80
N VAL A 33 24.22 11.43 29.39
CA VAL A 33 23.95 10.94 28.02
C VAL A 33 24.25 12.04 26.99
N THR A 34 23.79 13.26 27.24
CA THR A 34 24.00 14.40 26.33
C THR A 34 25.48 14.76 26.20
N ALA A 35 26.21 14.78 27.32
CA ALA A 35 27.65 15.03 27.31
C ALA A 35 28.41 13.96 26.52
N ALA A 36 28.06 12.68 26.68
CA ALA A 36 28.72 11.60 25.98
C ALA A 36 28.47 11.61 24.46
N VAL A 37 27.25 11.92 24.02
CA VAL A 37 26.96 12.06 22.58
C VAL A 37 27.76 13.22 21.97
N ALA A 38 27.88 14.34 22.69
CA ALA A 38 28.69 15.47 22.24
C ALA A 38 30.18 15.11 22.12
N SER A 39 30.75 14.44 23.11
CA SER A 39 32.14 13.96 23.06
C SER A 39 32.38 12.91 21.97
N PHE A 40 31.38 12.08 21.67
CA PHE A 40 31.45 11.12 20.58
C PHE A 40 31.46 11.80 19.21
N GLN A 41 30.58 12.78 19.00
CA GLN A 41 30.51 13.56 17.77
C GLN A 41 31.86 14.26 17.51
N GLU A 42 32.44 14.87 18.54
CA GLU A 42 33.74 15.52 18.48
C GLU A 42 34.89 14.53 18.18
N ALA A 43 34.82 13.30 18.69
CA ALA A 43 35.77 12.24 18.38
C ALA A 43 35.66 11.74 16.93
N CYS A 44 34.45 11.64 16.38
CA CYS A 44 34.22 11.31 14.98
C CYS A 44 34.70 12.44 14.04
N ASP A 45 34.42 13.70 14.38
CA ASP A 45 34.80 14.85 13.57
C ASP A 45 36.33 15.09 13.55
N SER A 46 37.03 14.66 14.60
CA SER A 46 38.49 14.79 14.73
C SER A 46 39.29 13.62 14.17
N THR A 47 38.64 12.56 13.69
CA THR A 47 39.33 11.34 13.21
C THR A 47 38.85 10.98 11.80
N GLN A 48 39.76 10.84 10.83
CA GLN A 48 39.41 10.25 9.53
C GLN A 48 39.12 8.75 9.72
N ILE A 49 37.84 8.41 9.87
CA ILE A 49 37.36 7.03 9.98
C ILE A 49 36.83 6.52 8.62
N THR A 50 36.89 5.22 8.41
CA THR A 50 36.34 4.58 7.21
C THR A 50 34.81 4.45 7.29
N LEU A 51 34.13 4.31 6.15
CA LEU A 51 32.67 4.16 6.08
C LEU A 51 32.15 2.96 6.90
N GLU A 52 32.93 1.87 6.97
CA GLU A 52 32.56 0.67 7.73
C GLU A 52 32.66 0.91 9.25
N GLU A 53 33.60 1.74 9.67
CA GLU A 53 33.78 2.19 11.05
C GLU A 53 32.69 3.17 11.47
N GLU A 54 32.28 4.07 10.56
CA GLU A 54 31.14 4.97 10.73
C GLU A 54 29.82 4.18 10.90
N LEU A 55 29.60 3.13 10.10
CA LEU A 55 28.45 2.23 10.22
C LEU A 55 28.41 1.45 11.54
N LYS A 56 29.57 0.99 12.04
CA LYS A 56 29.67 0.30 13.35
C LYS A 56 29.38 1.27 14.51
N ALA A 57 29.92 2.49 14.42
CA ALA A 57 29.62 3.60 15.33
C ALA A 57 28.12 3.94 15.36
N LEU A 58 27.49 4.07 14.20
CA LEU A 58 26.06 4.35 14.05
C LEU A 58 25.19 3.23 14.64
N ASN A 59 25.58 1.97 14.48
CA ASN A 59 24.88 0.84 15.09
C ASN A 59 25.00 0.80 16.62
N ALA A 60 26.16 1.16 17.18
CA ALA A 60 26.32 1.28 18.64
C ALA A 60 25.45 2.41 19.20
N LEU A 61 25.40 3.56 18.52
CA LEU A 61 24.52 4.68 18.85
C LEU A 61 23.03 4.33 18.73
N ALA A 62 22.64 3.55 17.72
CA ALA A 62 21.27 3.07 17.56
C ALA A 62 20.85 2.08 18.67
N ASN A 63 21.79 1.29 19.19
CA ASN A 63 21.56 0.46 20.36
C ASN A 63 21.48 1.29 21.65
N PHE A 64 22.23 2.40 21.75
CA PHE A 64 22.06 3.37 22.85
C PHE A 64 20.69 4.00 22.85
N SER A 65 20.26 4.48 21.69
CA SER A 65 19.03 5.24 21.54
C SER A 65 17.82 4.37 21.85
N LYS A 66 17.87 3.06 21.57
CA LYS A 66 16.88 2.08 22.03
C LYS A 66 16.82 1.99 23.55
N VAL A 67 17.97 1.98 24.24
CA VAL A 67 18.01 1.98 25.71
C VAL A 67 17.47 3.29 26.26
N CYS A 68 17.88 4.44 25.73
CA CYS A 68 17.35 5.76 26.13
C CYS A 68 15.85 5.92 25.85
N TYR A 69 15.35 5.36 24.74
CA TYR A 69 13.93 5.35 24.39
C TYR A 69 13.12 4.45 25.34
N PHE A 70 13.63 3.27 25.70
CA PHE A 70 13.01 2.41 26.70
C PHE A 70 12.96 3.07 28.08
N LEU A 71 14.03 3.78 28.47
CA LEU A 71 14.10 4.51 29.75
C LEU A 71 13.18 5.74 29.75
N PHE A 72 13.02 6.43 28.62
CA PHE A 72 12.07 7.52 28.45
C PHE A 72 10.63 7.03 28.54
N LEU A 73 10.30 5.92 27.86
CA LEU A 73 8.96 5.31 27.93
C LEU A 73 8.63 4.76 29.32
N SER A 74 9.57 4.10 30.00
CA SER A 74 9.33 3.58 31.36
C SER A 74 9.14 4.70 32.38
N SER A 75 9.88 5.80 32.23
CA SER A 75 9.72 7.00 33.06
C SER A 75 8.41 7.74 32.73
N TRP A 76 7.99 7.73 31.46
CA TRP A 76 6.73 8.28 31.00
C TRP A 76 5.52 7.50 31.51
N GLU A 77 5.53 6.17 31.45
CA GLU A 77 4.48 5.32 32.01
C GLU A 77 4.37 5.48 33.53
N GLN A 78 5.49 5.52 34.25
CA GLN A 78 5.49 5.81 35.69
C GLN A 78 4.95 7.21 36.02
N ALA A 79 5.34 8.25 35.26
CA ALA A 79 4.84 9.60 35.44
C ALA A 79 3.33 9.72 35.16
N CYS A 80 2.83 9.05 34.12
CA CYS A 80 1.40 8.99 33.82
C CYS A 80 0.60 8.24 34.90
N THR A 81 1.19 7.20 35.51
CA THR A 81 0.56 6.40 36.57
C THR A 81 0.53 7.16 37.90
N LEU A 82 1.58 7.93 38.21
CA LEU A 82 1.71 8.68 39.47
C LEU A 82 0.89 9.98 39.50
N HIS A 83 0.71 10.65 38.36
CA HIS A 83 0.16 12.02 38.36
C HIS A 83 -1.18 12.19 37.65
N GLY A 84 -1.70 11.15 36.96
CA GLY A 84 -2.84 11.31 36.06
C GLY A 84 -2.46 12.18 34.85
N SER A 85 -2.96 11.85 33.66
CA SER A 85 -2.56 12.43 32.36
C SER A 85 -2.15 13.92 32.43
N PRO A 86 -0.83 14.25 32.38
CA PRO A 86 -0.40 15.63 32.47
C PRO A 86 -0.69 16.34 31.15
N THR A 87 -1.36 17.48 31.23
CA THR A 87 -1.61 18.39 30.12
C THR A 87 -0.29 18.94 29.56
N PHE A 88 -0.11 18.75 28.24
CA PHE A 88 1.06 19.19 27.47
C PHE A 88 1.44 20.65 27.78
N HIS A 89 2.54 20.86 28.51
CA HIS A 89 3.31 22.10 28.44
C HIS A 89 4.61 21.81 27.69
N SER A 90 4.73 22.46 26.53
CA SER A 90 5.88 22.57 25.64
C SER A 90 7.25 22.36 26.33
N LEU A 91 7.79 21.14 26.23
CA LEU A 91 9.22 20.90 26.42
C LEU A 91 9.91 21.21 25.09
N THR A 92 10.55 22.38 25.01
CA THR A 92 11.26 22.82 23.81
C THR A 92 12.53 21.98 23.64
N LEU A 93 12.43 20.92 22.83
CA LEU A 93 13.51 19.98 22.55
C LEU A 93 14.59 20.64 21.68
N LYS A 94 15.66 21.14 22.32
CA LYS A 94 16.82 21.77 21.64
C LYS A 94 18.04 20.85 21.49
N SER A 95 17.99 19.59 21.95
CA SER A 95 19.14 18.69 21.79
C SER A 95 19.13 18.00 20.43
N PRO A 96 20.28 17.83 19.74
CA PRO A 96 20.37 17.08 18.49
C PRO A 96 19.81 15.66 18.59
N VAL A 97 19.99 14.99 19.74
CA VAL A 97 19.43 13.67 20.03
C VAL A 97 17.91 13.70 20.08
N ALA A 98 17.32 14.73 20.70
CA ALA A 98 15.88 14.89 20.73
C ALA A 98 15.32 15.18 19.34
N LEU A 99 16.00 16.02 18.54
CA LEU A 99 15.65 16.25 17.13
C LEU A 99 15.72 14.97 16.29
N TRP A 100 16.75 14.14 16.53
CA TRP A 100 16.97 12.87 15.82
C TRP A 100 15.97 11.77 16.25
N CYS A 101 15.67 11.68 17.55
CA CYS A 101 14.60 10.84 18.08
C CYS A 101 13.21 11.28 17.59
N THR A 102 12.97 12.60 17.46
CA THR A 102 11.75 13.08 16.80
C THR A 102 11.73 12.72 15.33
N GLN A 103 12.84 12.81 14.58
CA GLN A 103 12.92 12.39 13.18
C GLN A 103 12.64 10.89 12.99
N LEU A 104 13.11 10.02 13.88
CA LEU A 104 12.76 8.59 13.88
C LEU A 104 11.29 8.33 14.25
N ALA A 105 10.64 9.28 14.93
CA ALA A 105 9.22 9.29 15.24
C ALA A 105 8.38 10.03 14.18
N MET A 106 9.00 10.63 13.16
CA MET A 106 8.29 11.28 12.06
C MET A 106 8.07 10.28 10.92
N ASN A 107 6.91 10.42 10.30
CA ASN A 107 6.46 9.67 9.13
C ASN A 107 6.09 10.69 8.06
N ARG A 108 6.78 10.64 6.92
CA ARG A 108 6.38 11.39 5.75
C ARG A 108 5.17 10.71 5.12
N ALA A 109 4.10 11.47 4.95
CA ALA A 109 2.86 10.99 4.38
C ALA A 109 2.36 11.95 3.31
N ALA A 110 1.86 11.39 2.19
CA ALA A 110 0.99 12.14 1.31
C ALA A 110 -0.36 12.34 2.01
N VAL A 111 -0.82 13.56 2.08
CA VAL A 111 -2.02 13.92 2.84
C VAL A 111 -2.97 14.68 1.94
N TYR A 112 -4.21 14.20 1.85
CA TYR A 112 -5.27 14.90 1.16
C TYR A 112 -5.55 16.25 1.82
N CYS A 113 -5.50 17.30 1.01
CA CYS A 113 -5.78 18.67 1.43
C CYS A 113 -6.56 19.36 0.31
N ARG A 114 -7.82 19.70 0.56
CA ARG A 114 -8.72 20.27 -0.45
C ARG A 114 -8.27 21.62 -0.99
N LYS A 115 -7.50 22.36 -0.18
CA LYS A 115 -6.93 23.67 -0.56
C LYS A 115 -5.57 23.55 -1.26
N ALA A 116 -5.04 22.34 -1.43
CA ALA A 116 -3.83 22.13 -2.20
C ALA A 116 -4.16 22.09 -3.70
N GLU A 117 -3.29 22.68 -4.52
CA GLU A 117 -3.46 22.71 -5.98
C GLU A 117 -3.62 21.30 -6.59
N GLN A 118 -2.81 20.35 -6.11
CA GLN A 118 -2.86 18.95 -6.54
C GLN A 118 -3.83 18.09 -5.70
N GLY A 119 -4.57 18.69 -4.76
CA GLY A 119 -5.42 17.97 -3.80
C GLY A 119 -4.67 17.19 -2.72
N VAL A 120 -3.34 17.05 -2.81
CA VAL A 120 -2.49 16.37 -1.83
C VAL A 120 -1.25 17.20 -1.47
N ARG A 121 -0.71 17.02 -0.26
CA ARG A 121 0.55 17.62 0.21
C ARG A 121 1.38 16.60 0.95
N LEU A 122 2.71 16.68 0.81
CA LEU A 122 3.63 15.93 1.65
C LEU A 122 3.72 16.60 3.02
N LEU A 123 3.37 15.87 4.07
CA LEU A 123 3.48 16.32 5.46
C LEU A 123 4.33 15.36 6.28
N HIS A 124 4.96 15.88 7.33
CA HIS A 124 5.56 15.06 8.37
C HIS A 124 4.54 14.91 9.50
N ARG A 125 4.27 13.67 9.92
CA ARG A 125 3.33 13.32 11.00
C ARG A 125 4.00 12.39 12.00
N SER A 126 3.36 12.16 13.14
CA SER A 126 3.78 11.08 14.02
C SER A 126 3.70 9.73 13.31
N ARG A 127 4.71 8.89 13.50
CA ARG A 127 4.70 7.50 13.07
C ARG A 127 3.50 6.80 13.72
N PRO A 128 2.71 6.03 12.94
CA PRO A 128 1.58 5.31 13.51
C PRO A 128 2.06 4.28 14.52
N ALA A 129 1.40 4.25 15.67
CA ALA A 129 1.59 3.18 16.64
C ALA A 129 1.02 1.85 16.10
N ARG A 130 1.68 0.75 16.43
CA ARG A 130 1.14 -0.58 16.18
C ARG A 130 -0.09 -0.79 17.07
N LYS A 131 -1.26 -1.07 16.47
CA LYS A 131 -2.43 -1.52 17.24
C LYS A 131 -2.18 -2.96 17.72
N SER A 132 -2.81 -3.38 18.82
CA SER A 132 -2.49 -4.64 19.52
C SER A 132 -2.43 -5.87 18.59
N SER A 133 -3.36 -5.99 17.63
CA SER A 133 -3.43 -7.08 16.63
C SER A 133 -2.85 -6.74 15.25
N ASN A 134 -2.32 -5.53 15.06
CA ASN A 134 -1.77 -5.09 13.78
C ASN A 134 -0.26 -5.34 13.70
N ILE A 135 0.23 -5.35 12.47
CA ILE A 135 1.65 -5.37 12.11
C ILE A 135 2.07 -3.96 11.71
N LEU A 136 3.20 -3.50 12.23
CA LEU A 136 3.83 -2.25 11.79
C LEU A 136 4.76 -2.55 10.62
N VAL A 137 4.51 -1.91 9.49
CA VAL A 137 5.26 -2.11 8.26
C VAL A 137 5.94 -0.79 7.86
N GLN A 138 7.20 -0.87 7.46
CA GLN A 138 7.87 0.18 6.71
C GLN A 138 7.55 0.00 5.23
N VAL A 139 6.83 0.95 4.65
CA VAL A 139 6.43 0.93 3.25
C VAL A 139 7.63 1.29 2.38
N HIS A 140 7.90 0.46 1.37
CA HIS A 140 8.91 0.72 0.35
C HIS A 140 8.27 1.21 -0.95
N CYS A 141 7.11 0.64 -1.32
CA CYS A 141 6.36 1.03 -2.50
C CYS A 141 4.85 1.05 -2.20
N ALA A 142 4.14 1.98 -2.82
CA ALA A 142 2.68 2.04 -2.81
C ALA A 142 2.16 2.01 -4.26
N GLY A 143 1.13 1.21 -4.51
CA GLY A 143 0.45 1.18 -5.81
C GLY A 143 -0.44 2.41 -5.96
N VAL A 144 -0.58 2.89 -7.20
CA VAL A 144 -1.47 4.00 -7.55
C VAL A 144 -2.58 3.49 -8.45
N ASN A 145 -3.81 3.64 -7.99
CA ASN A 145 -5.01 3.19 -8.66
C ASN A 145 -5.97 4.35 -8.92
N PRO A 146 -6.83 4.29 -9.96
CA PRO A 146 -7.86 5.30 -10.17
C PRO A 146 -8.80 5.47 -8.96
N VAL A 147 -9.04 4.40 -8.20
CA VAL A 147 -9.88 4.45 -6.99
C VAL A 147 -9.28 5.35 -5.91
N ASP A 148 -7.94 5.47 -5.82
CA ASP A 148 -7.29 6.33 -4.82
C ASP A 148 -7.75 7.78 -4.99
N ALA A 149 -7.79 8.28 -6.22
CA ALA A 149 -8.30 9.62 -6.52
C ALA A 149 -9.82 9.69 -6.37
N LYS A 150 -10.56 8.71 -6.91
CA LYS A 150 -12.04 8.71 -6.88
C LYS A 150 -12.59 8.75 -5.45
N SER A 151 -11.96 8.04 -4.52
CA SER A 151 -12.34 8.03 -3.11
C SER A 151 -12.12 9.39 -2.43
N LEU A 152 -11.11 10.16 -2.84
CA LEU A 152 -10.86 11.50 -2.29
C LEU A 152 -11.88 12.53 -2.77
N PHE A 153 -12.32 12.43 -4.04
CA PHE A 153 -13.24 13.39 -4.64
C PHE A 153 -14.71 12.99 -4.58
N GLY A 154 -15.01 11.77 -4.11
CA GLY A 154 -16.37 11.23 -4.11
C GLY A 154 -16.93 11.06 -5.53
N ASP A 155 -16.07 10.74 -6.50
CA ASP A 155 -16.36 10.76 -7.94
C ASP A 155 -17.57 9.89 -8.33
N LYS A 156 -17.76 8.76 -7.64
CA LYS A 156 -18.89 7.85 -7.88
C LYS A 156 -20.10 8.16 -7.00
N LEU A 157 -20.08 9.16 -6.13
CA LEU A 157 -21.26 9.53 -5.33
C LEU A 157 -22.08 10.60 -6.06
N PRO A 158 -23.39 10.76 -5.75
CA PRO A 158 -24.16 11.89 -6.24
C PRO A 158 -23.39 13.20 -6.01
N ALA A 159 -23.34 14.09 -6.99
CA ALA A 159 -22.48 15.28 -6.95
C ALA A 159 -22.69 16.14 -5.68
N ALA A 160 -23.92 16.15 -5.14
CA ALA A 160 -24.26 16.81 -3.88
C ALA A 160 -23.53 16.24 -2.64
N CYS A 161 -23.09 14.99 -2.69
CA CYS A 161 -22.34 14.31 -1.62
C CYS A 161 -20.83 14.59 -1.68
N ALA A 162 -20.28 15.03 -2.82
CA ALA A 162 -18.85 15.24 -2.99
C ALA A 162 -18.25 16.21 -1.95
N PRO A 163 -18.87 17.37 -1.62
CA PRO A 163 -18.33 18.26 -0.59
C PRO A 163 -18.26 17.63 0.80
N LEU A 164 -19.24 16.77 1.14
CA LEU A 164 -19.26 16.04 2.41
C LEU A 164 -18.13 15.01 2.46
N VAL A 165 -17.96 14.24 1.39
CA VAL A 165 -16.88 13.23 1.29
C VAL A 165 -15.52 13.90 1.43
N GLN A 166 -15.28 14.97 0.66
CA GLN A 166 -14.03 15.74 0.71
C GLN A 166 -13.78 16.32 2.10
N TRP A 167 -14.83 16.68 2.84
CA TRP A 167 -14.72 17.11 4.22
C TRP A 167 -14.37 15.97 5.19
N VAL A 168 -14.97 14.80 5.03
CA VAL A 168 -14.68 13.61 5.85
C VAL A 168 -13.25 13.12 5.65
N VAL A 169 -12.74 13.15 4.40
CA VAL A 169 -11.40 12.63 4.07
C VAL A 169 -10.30 13.68 4.16
N GLU A 170 -10.62 14.93 4.54
CA GLU A 170 -9.64 15.99 4.75
C GLU A 170 -8.57 15.53 5.75
N GLY A 171 -7.31 15.65 5.37
CA GLY A 171 -6.19 15.23 6.21
C GLY A 171 -5.95 13.71 6.24
N SER A 172 -6.68 12.90 5.47
CA SER A 172 -6.39 11.46 5.33
C SER A 172 -5.18 11.21 4.42
N THR A 173 -4.57 10.04 4.56
CA THR A 173 -3.54 9.54 3.64
C THR A 173 -4.23 8.70 2.56
N PRO A 174 -3.96 8.91 1.26
CA PRO A 174 -4.50 8.07 0.19
C PRO A 174 -3.68 6.79 -0.02
N GLY A 175 -4.17 5.92 -0.92
CA GLY A 175 -3.50 4.68 -1.27
C GLY A 175 -4.14 3.45 -0.61
N PHE A 176 -4.35 2.41 -1.39
CA PHE A 176 -4.72 1.08 -0.89
C PHE A 176 -3.55 0.10 -0.90
N ASP A 177 -2.86 -0.02 -2.03
CA ASP A 177 -1.83 -1.03 -2.24
C ASP A 177 -0.49 -0.63 -1.62
N PHE A 178 0.21 -1.59 -1.04
CA PHE A 178 1.56 -1.41 -0.53
C PHE A 178 2.43 -2.66 -0.66
N SER A 179 3.73 -2.45 -0.58
CA SER A 179 4.71 -3.46 -0.24
C SER A 179 5.79 -2.89 0.67
N GLY A 180 6.33 -3.73 1.55
CA GLY A 180 7.40 -3.31 2.41
C GLY A 180 7.87 -4.34 3.42
N THR A 181 8.52 -3.88 4.49
CA THR A 181 9.17 -4.75 5.48
C THR A 181 8.49 -4.64 6.83
N VAL A 182 8.22 -5.77 7.48
CA VAL A 182 7.70 -5.81 8.83
C VAL A 182 8.74 -5.25 9.81
N LEU A 183 8.33 -4.28 10.63
CA LEU A 183 9.13 -3.73 11.72
C LEU A 183 8.76 -4.36 13.06
N GLU A 184 7.46 -4.50 13.31
CA GLU A 184 6.93 -5.01 14.57
C GLU A 184 5.68 -5.83 14.32
N ALA A 185 5.56 -6.94 15.02
CA ALA A 185 4.41 -7.84 14.94
C ALA A 185 3.93 -8.22 16.35
N PRO A 186 2.65 -8.57 16.54
CA PRO A 186 2.16 -9.04 17.83
C PRO A 186 2.81 -10.37 18.24
N PRO A 187 2.83 -10.70 19.54
CA PRO A 187 3.19 -12.04 20.01
C PRO A 187 2.35 -13.11 19.28
N ASN A 188 2.98 -14.20 18.84
CA ASN A 188 2.37 -15.28 18.05
C ASN A 188 1.90 -14.88 16.64
N SER A 189 2.32 -13.72 16.13
CA SER A 189 2.13 -13.39 14.71
C SER A 189 2.80 -14.44 13.82
N PRO A 190 2.17 -14.85 12.70
CA PRO A 190 2.83 -15.67 11.70
C PRO A 190 3.91 -14.90 10.94
N TYR A 191 4.07 -13.60 11.18
CA TYR A 191 5.07 -12.71 10.60
C TYR A 191 6.07 -12.22 11.66
N ALA A 192 7.32 -12.03 11.25
CA ALA A 192 8.41 -11.52 12.09
C ALA A 192 9.02 -10.23 11.52
N ALA A 193 9.74 -9.48 12.36
CA ALA A 193 10.52 -8.33 11.90
C ALA A 193 11.51 -8.75 10.82
N GLY A 194 11.60 -7.97 9.73
CA GLY A 194 12.39 -8.29 8.55
C GLY A 194 11.63 -9.04 7.45
N ASP A 195 10.45 -9.59 7.72
CA ASP A 195 9.63 -10.23 6.67
C ASP A 195 9.23 -9.20 5.60
N GLU A 196 9.41 -9.57 4.33
CA GLU A 196 8.90 -8.79 3.20
C GLU A 196 7.42 -9.13 2.93
N VAL A 197 6.59 -8.11 2.89
CA VAL A 197 5.13 -8.23 2.78
C VAL A 197 4.57 -7.29 1.71
N PHE A 198 3.38 -7.61 1.24
CA PHE A 198 2.58 -6.78 0.35
C PHE A 198 1.10 -6.96 0.67
N GLY A 199 0.26 -6.00 0.32
CA GLY A 199 -1.15 -6.07 0.69
C GLY A 199 -1.97 -4.88 0.25
N LEU A 200 -3.25 -4.99 0.57
CA LEU A 200 -4.28 -3.99 0.29
C LEU A 200 -4.80 -3.49 1.63
N LEU A 201 -4.81 -2.16 1.85
CA LEU A 201 -5.38 -1.58 3.05
C LEU A 201 -6.89 -1.36 2.91
N PRO A 202 -7.64 -1.39 4.03
CA PRO A 202 -9.02 -0.92 4.02
C PRO A 202 -9.11 0.59 3.70
N PRO A 203 -10.29 1.09 3.29
CA PRO A 203 -10.52 2.52 3.12
C PRO A 203 -10.08 3.34 4.35
N PHE A 204 -9.57 4.54 4.11
CA PHE A 204 -9.13 5.53 5.11
C PHE A 204 -7.83 5.21 5.89
N TYR A 205 -7.13 4.10 5.61
CA TYR A 205 -5.82 3.81 6.21
C TYR A 205 -4.66 4.52 5.49
N GLY A 206 -4.65 4.47 4.16
CA GLY A 206 -3.66 5.14 3.31
C GLY A 206 -2.29 4.46 3.26
N SER A 207 -1.91 3.92 2.11
CA SER A 207 -0.58 3.32 1.93
C SER A 207 0.52 4.31 1.53
N MET A 208 0.17 5.52 1.08
CA MET A 208 1.13 6.53 0.61
C MET A 208 1.82 7.27 1.75
N GLN A 209 2.48 6.53 2.64
CA GLN A 209 3.24 7.00 3.79
C GLN A 209 4.35 6.01 4.14
N GLU A 210 5.39 6.45 4.84
CA GLU A 210 6.57 5.61 5.13
C GLU A 210 6.29 4.45 6.08
N PHE A 211 5.31 4.59 6.98
CA PHE A 211 4.95 3.56 7.95
C PHE A 211 3.44 3.39 8.06
N ILE A 212 2.99 2.14 8.17
CA ILE A 212 1.58 1.79 8.30
C ILE A 212 1.35 0.71 9.36
N SER A 213 0.19 0.79 10.03
CA SER A 213 -0.26 -0.18 11.03
C SER A 213 -1.36 -1.04 10.41
N VAL A 214 -1.00 -2.24 9.95
CA VAL A 214 -1.82 -3.07 9.05
C VAL A 214 -2.49 -4.23 9.82
N PRO A 215 -3.80 -4.46 9.66
CA PRO A 215 -4.44 -5.65 10.20
C PRO A 215 -3.85 -6.94 9.61
N LEU A 216 -3.72 -8.00 10.42
CA LEU A 216 -3.12 -9.29 10.00
C LEU A 216 -3.71 -9.89 8.72
N MET A 217 -5.01 -9.65 8.47
CA MET A 217 -5.74 -10.20 7.31
C MET A 217 -5.61 -9.34 6.03
N GLN A 218 -4.85 -8.25 6.08
CA GLN A 218 -4.74 -7.27 4.98
C GLN A 218 -3.37 -7.31 4.29
N LEU A 219 -2.57 -8.35 4.56
CA LEU A 219 -1.26 -8.53 3.95
C LEU A 219 -0.88 -10.00 3.81
N CYS A 220 0.05 -10.25 2.90
CA CYS A 220 0.66 -11.54 2.64
C CYS A 220 2.18 -11.37 2.51
N ARG A 221 2.93 -12.48 2.60
CA ARG A 221 4.36 -12.47 2.26
C ARG A 221 4.55 -12.12 0.80
N LYS A 222 5.48 -11.21 0.55
CA LYS A 222 5.89 -10.86 -0.81
C LYS A 222 6.55 -12.06 -1.48
N PRO A 223 6.18 -12.42 -2.73
CA PRO A 223 6.93 -13.43 -3.48
C PRO A 223 8.40 -13.02 -3.63
N VAL A 224 9.29 -13.99 -3.42
CA VAL A 224 10.76 -13.77 -3.42
C VAL A 224 11.30 -13.32 -4.78
N ASN A 225 10.59 -13.66 -5.86
CA ASN A 225 10.97 -13.36 -7.23
C ASN A 225 10.43 -12.00 -7.73
N LEU A 226 9.69 -11.26 -6.91
CA LEU A 226 9.21 -9.93 -7.25
C LEU A 226 10.04 -8.86 -6.54
N THR A 227 10.15 -7.69 -7.15
CA THR A 227 10.59 -6.48 -6.48
C THR A 227 9.47 -5.92 -5.58
N PHE A 228 9.78 -4.97 -4.70
CA PHE A 228 8.74 -4.25 -3.94
C PHE A 228 7.78 -3.50 -4.87
N ALA A 229 8.29 -2.89 -5.94
CA ALA A 229 7.45 -2.15 -6.89
C ALA A 229 6.45 -3.06 -7.60
N GLU A 230 6.91 -4.21 -8.11
CA GLU A 230 6.03 -5.20 -8.74
C GLU A 230 5.02 -5.75 -7.75
N ALA A 231 5.44 -6.06 -6.51
CA ALA A 231 4.53 -6.55 -5.49
C ALA A 231 3.45 -5.52 -5.11
N ALA A 232 3.80 -4.23 -5.00
CA ALA A 232 2.84 -3.18 -4.69
C ALA A 232 1.84 -2.90 -5.83
N ALA A 233 2.11 -3.37 -7.06
CA ALA A 233 1.23 -3.18 -8.20
C ALA A 233 0.14 -4.26 -8.33
N LEU A 234 0.18 -5.31 -7.51
CA LEU A 234 -0.68 -6.50 -7.62
C LEU A 234 -1.94 -6.53 -6.74
N PRO A 235 -1.98 -6.02 -5.49
CA PRO A 235 -3.02 -6.43 -4.54
C PRO A 235 -4.43 -6.08 -5.02
N LEU A 236 -4.72 -4.81 -5.32
CA LEU A 236 -6.05 -4.40 -5.77
C LEU A 236 -6.46 -5.06 -7.08
N VAL A 237 -5.62 -4.98 -8.10
CA VAL A 237 -5.95 -5.46 -9.45
C VAL A 237 -6.03 -6.98 -9.52
N GLY A 238 -5.15 -7.68 -8.79
CA GLY A 238 -5.13 -9.14 -8.69
C GLY A 238 -6.31 -9.69 -7.91
N LEU A 239 -6.67 -9.07 -6.78
CA LEU A 239 -7.89 -9.43 -6.05
C LEU A 239 -9.13 -9.19 -6.91
N THR A 240 -9.21 -8.06 -7.60
CA THR A 240 -10.34 -7.74 -8.49
C THR A 240 -10.50 -8.80 -9.58
N ALA A 241 -9.41 -9.13 -10.29
CA ALA A 241 -9.44 -10.13 -11.36
C ALA A 241 -9.80 -11.53 -10.83
N THR A 242 -9.18 -11.95 -9.72
CA THR A 242 -9.38 -13.30 -9.17
C THR A 242 -10.79 -13.48 -8.62
N GLN A 243 -11.32 -12.49 -7.89
CA GLN A 243 -12.67 -12.55 -7.33
C GLN A 243 -13.72 -12.59 -8.44
N LEU A 244 -13.62 -11.67 -9.41
CA LEU A 244 -14.57 -11.64 -10.52
C LEU A 244 -14.51 -12.93 -11.33
N LEU A 245 -13.32 -13.33 -11.79
CA LEU A 245 -13.21 -14.47 -12.70
C LEU A 245 -13.48 -15.80 -11.99
N LEU A 246 -12.91 -16.03 -10.80
CA LEU A 246 -12.91 -17.34 -10.17
C LEU A 246 -14.01 -17.50 -9.11
N GLU A 247 -14.23 -16.51 -8.25
CA GLU A 247 -15.19 -16.62 -7.14
C GLU A 247 -16.62 -16.33 -7.59
N ASP A 248 -16.83 -15.23 -8.32
CA ASP A 248 -18.17 -14.75 -8.68
C ASP A 248 -18.72 -15.40 -9.96
N HIS A 249 -17.83 -15.75 -10.89
CA HIS A 249 -18.19 -16.22 -12.23
C HIS A 249 -17.64 -17.58 -12.62
N ASP A 250 -16.88 -18.25 -11.73
CA ASP A 250 -16.48 -19.65 -11.88
C ASP A 250 -15.87 -19.96 -13.26
N LEU A 251 -14.93 -19.11 -13.70
CA LEU A 251 -14.19 -19.29 -14.93
C LEU A 251 -13.29 -20.55 -14.81
N ARG A 252 -13.41 -21.44 -15.79
CA ARG A 252 -12.77 -22.76 -15.78
C ARG A 252 -12.01 -23.02 -17.07
N ALA A 253 -11.21 -24.09 -17.04
CA ALA A 253 -10.53 -24.61 -18.21
C ALA A 253 -11.54 -24.87 -19.35
N GLY A 254 -11.19 -24.44 -20.55
CA GLY A 254 -12.04 -24.56 -21.74
C GLY A 254 -13.09 -23.47 -21.90
N HIS A 255 -13.34 -22.62 -20.88
CA HIS A 255 -14.19 -21.44 -21.06
C HIS A 255 -13.53 -20.40 -21.96
N ARG A 256 -14.36 -19.62 -22.65
CA ARG A 256 -13.96 -18.53 -23.54
C ARG A 256 -14.31 -17.18 -22.92
N LEU A 257 -13.29 -16.38 -22.64
CA LEU A 257 -13.40 -15.04 -22.05
C LEU A 257 -13.19 -13.95 -23.11
N LEU A 258 -14.15 -13.05 -23.25
CA LEU A 258 -13.95 -11.76 -23.92
C LEU A 258 -13.60 -10.71 -22.86
N LEU A 259 -12.44 -10.07 -22.99
CA LEU A 259 -11.94 -9.10 -22.01
C LEU A 259 -11.82 -7.71 -22.64
N LEU A 260 -12.69 -6.78 -22.23
CA LEU A 260 -12.64 -5.39 -22.67
C LEU A 260 -11.73 -4.57 -21.76
N GLY A 261 -10.80 -3.81 -22.36
CA GLY A 261 -9.80 -3.04 -21.61
C GLY A 261 -8.62 -3.91 -21.14
N ALA A 262 -8.26 -4.93 -21.92
CA ALA A 262 -7.30 -5.96 -21.56
C ALA A 262 -5.88 -5.44 -21.24
N SER A 263 -5.50 -4.26 -21.72
CA SER A 263 -4.20 -3.65 -21.44
C SER A 263 -4.18 -2.76 -20.18
N GLY A 264 -5.30 -2.60 -19.49
CA GLY A 264 -5.40 -1.80 -18.26
C GLY A 264 -4.93 -2.57 -17.02
N GLY A 265 -4.92 -1.91 -15.86
CA GLY A 265 -4.43 -2.49 -14.58
C GLY A 265 -5.11 -3.83 -14.22
N VAL A 266 -6.44 -3.86 -14.17
CA VAL A 266 -7.17 -5.12 -13.92
C VAL A 266 -7.11 -6.06 -15.13
N GLY A 267 -7.28 -5.52 -16.34
CA GLY A 267 -7.34 -6.32 -17.58
C GLY A 267 -6.10 -7.18 -17.79
N HIS A 268 -4.89 -6.62 -17.68
CA HIS A 268 -3.68 -7.38 -17.97
C HIS A 268 -3.41 -8.48 -16.91
N THR A 269 -3.88 -8.27 -15.69
CA THR A 269 -3.88 -9.29 -14.63
C THR A 269 -4.92 -10.37 -14.91
N ALA A 270 -6.13 -9.98 -15.36
CA ALA A 270 -7.20 -10.89 -15.73
C ALA A 270 -6.83 -11.82 -16.90
N VAL A 271 -6.08 -11.34 -17.90
CA VAL A 271 -5.53 -12.20 -18.98
C VAL A 271 -4.71 -13.35 -18.39
N GLN A 272 -3.81 -13.03 -17.46
CA GLN A 272 -2.92 -14.02 -16.85
C GLN A 272 -3.67 -15.00 -15.95
N VAL A 273 -4.63 -14.52 -15.16
CA VAL A 273 -5.50 -15.36 -14.32
C VAL A 273 -6.31 -16.33 -15.18
N ALA A 274 -6.97 -15.83 -16.23
CA ALA A 274 -7.76 -16.65 -17.15
C ALA A 274 -6.90 -17.72 -17.85
N ARG A 275 -5.70 -17.34 -18.32
CA ARG A 275 -4.74 -18.30 -18.89
C ARG A 275 -4.34 -19.37 -17.86
N ALA A 276 -4.05 -18.98 -16.62
CA ALA A 276 -3.60 -19.89 -15.58
C ALA A 276 -4.64 -20.97 -15.23
N VAL A 277 -5.94 -20.64 -15.34
CA VAL A 277 -7.03 -21.61 -15.15
C VAL A 277 -7.43 -22.37 -16.42
N GLY A 278 -6.74 -22.14 -17.55
CA GLY A 278 -6.96 -22.83 -18.81
C GLY A 278 -8.12 -22.29 -19.66
N ALA A 279 -8.58 -21.07 -19.40
CA ALA A 279 -9.56 -20.38 -20.24
C ALA A 279 -8.87 -19.71 -21.44
N SER A 280 -9.56 -19.66 -22.59
CA SER A 280 -9.06 -18.94 -23.77
C SER A 280 -9.52 -17.49 -23.74
N VAL A 281 -8.59 -16.55 -23.92
CA VAL A 281 -8.88 -15.11 -23.83
C VAL A 281 -8.86 -14.47 -25.21
N THR A 282 -9.96 -13.79 -25.56
CA THR A 282 -9.97 -12.74 -26.58
C THR A 282 -9.83 -11.39 -25.88
N ALA A 283 -8.70 -10.72 -26.09
CA ALA A 283 -8.39 -9.43 -25.50
C ALA A 283 -8.79 -8.28 -26.42
N VAL A 284 -9.47 -7.27 -25.88
CA VAL A 284 -9.78 -6.03 -26.58
C VAL A 284 -8.97 -4.90 -25.96
N CYS A 285 -8.09 -4.29 -26.76
CA CYS A 285 -7.21 -3.19 -26.35
C CYS A 285 -6.81 -2.34 -27.57
N SER A 286 -6.14 -1.20 -27.36
CA SER A 286 -5.61 -0.42 -28.49
C SER A 286 -4.52 -1.20 -29.23
N GLY A 287 -4.41 -1.04 -30.55
CA GLY A 287 -3.45 -1.79 -31.38
C GLY A 287 -1.99 -1.72 -30.90
N LYS A 288 -1.56 -0.58 -30.36
CA LYS A 288 -0.21 -0.42 -29.77
C LYS A 288 0.09 -1.36 -28.58
N ASN A 289 -0.94 -1.87 -27.92
CA ASN A 289 -0.81 -2.78 -26.77
C ASN A 289 -1.02 -4.25 -27.16
N ALA A 290 -1.21 -4.57 -28.44
CA ALA A 290 -1.55 -5.91 -28.89
C ALA A 290 -0.46 -6.94 -28.53
N GLU A 291 0.81 -6.63 -28.80
CA GLU A 291 1.91 -7.52 -28.47
C GLU A 291 2.09 -7.72 -26.96
N PHE A 292 1.85 -6.66 -26.18
CA PHE A 292 1.85 -6.75 -24.72
C PHE A 292 0.81 -7.76 -24.23
N VAL A 293 -0.47 -7.61 -24.61
CA VAL A 293 -1.51 -8.53 -24.11
C VAL A 293 -1.36 -9.97 -24.66
N LYS A 294 -0.82 -10.14 -25.88
CA LYS A 294 -0.48 -11.48 -26.41
C LYS A 294 0.59 -12.15 -25.54
N SER A 295 1.64 -11.42 -25.17
CA SER A 295 2.72 -11.95 -24.32
C SER A 295 2.20 -12.47 -22.96
N LEU A 296 1.10 -11.90 -22.48
CA LEU A 296 0.45 -12.31 -21.23
C LEU A 296 -0.42 -13.57 -21.37
N GLY A 297 -0.82 -13.94 -22.60
CA GLY A 297 -1.60 -15.14 -22.88
C GLY A 297 -2.91 -14.95 -23.62
N ALA A 298 -3.19 -13.75 -24.14
CA ALA A 298 -4.34 -13.57 -25.03
C ALA A 298 -4.14 -14.39 -26.32
N VAL A 299 -5.12 -15.24 -26.66
CA VAL A 299 -5.10 -16.06 -27.88
C VAL A 299 -5.49 -15.21 -29.09
N HIS A 300 -6.48 -14.33 -28.88
CA HIS A 300 -6.91 -13.35 -29.88
C HIS A 300 -6.78 -11.95 -29.32
N VAL A 301 -6.45 -10.99 -30.19
CA VAL A 301 -6.46 -9.57 -29.85
C VAL A 301 -7.24 -8.81 -30.91
N VAL A 302 -8.19 -7.99 -30.45
CA VAL A 302 -8.98 -7.11 -31.32
C VAL A 302 -8.75 -5.66 -30.93
N ASP A 303 -8.42 -4.83 -31.90
CA ASP A 303 -8.30 -3.39 -31.69
C ASP A 303 -9.68 -2.73 -31.62
N TYR A 304 -10.01 -2.09 -30.50
CA TYR A 304 -11.28 -1.39 -30.34
C TYR A 304 -11.40 -0.14 -31.25
N ALA A 305 -10.28 0.40 -31.73
CA ALA A 305 -10.27 1.55 -32.63
C ALA A 305 -10.52 1.16 -34.09
N SER A 306 -10.57 -0.14 -34.39
CA SER A 306 -10.80 -0.66 -35.73
C SER A 306 -12.28 -0.59 -36.09
N GLU A 307 -12.60 -0.09 -37.29
CA GLU A 307 -13.98 0.03 -37.77
C GLU A 307 -14.70 -1.34 -37.88
N ASP A 308 -13.92 -2.42 -38.04
CA ASP A 308 -14.36 -3.81 -38.15
C ASP A 308 -14.31 -4.59 -36.82
N PHE A 309 -14.20 -3.91 -35.67
CA PHE A 309 -14.07 -4.54 -34.35
C PHE A 309 -15.14 -5.63 -34.08
N LEU A 310 -16.42 -5.32 -34.33
CA LEU A 310 -17.52 -6.27 -34.11
C LEU A 310 -17.50 -7.43 -35.12
N GLU A 311 -17.07 -7.16 -36.35
CA GLU A 311 -16.93 -8.17 -37.40
C GLU A 311 -15.86 -9.19 -37.03
N LYS A 312 -14.67 -8.72 -36.60
CA LYS A 312 -13.59 -9.58 -36.10
C LYS A 312 -14.02 -10.46 -34.92
N LEU A 313 -14.79 -9.91 -33.98
CA LEU A 313 -15.36 -10.71 -32.90
C LEU A 313 -16.33 -11.79 -33.44
N GLY A 314 -17.16 -11.43 -34.41
CA GLY A 314 -18.07 -12.36 -35.09
C GLY A 314 -17.36 -13.49 -35.83
N GLU A 315 -16.23 -13.20 -36.49
CA GLU A 315 -15.40 -14.21 -37.16
C GLU A 315 -14.79 -15.21 -36.17
N ILE A 316 -14.25 -14.72 -35.05
CA ILE A 316 -13.72 -15.56 -33.97
C ILE A 316 -14.83 -16.46 -33.42
N VAL A 317 -16.01 -15.89 -33.14
CA VAL A 317 -17.14 -16.65 -32.61
C VAL A 317 -17.70 -17.67 -33.60
N SER A 318 -17.72 -17.34 -34.89
CA SER A 318 -18.17 -18.27 -35.93
C SER A 318 -17.28 -19.51 -36.05
N ARG A 319 -16.01 -19.41 -35.68
CA ARG A 319 -15.03 -20.51 -35.73
C ARG A 319 -14.94 -21.31 -34.44
N GLU A 320 -15.10 -20.64 -33.30
CA GLU A 320 -14.76 -21.20 -31.98
C GLU A 320 -15.94 -21.24 -31.01
N GLY A 321 -17.13 -20.81 -31.44
CA GLY A 321 -18.34 -20.75 -30.62
C GLY A 321 -18.52 -19.41 -29.91
N PRO A 322 -19.55 -19.26 -29.06
CA PRO A 322 -19.80 -18.05 -28.27
C PRO A 322 -18.80 -17.91 -27.09
N TYR A 323 -18.76 -16.72 -26.49
CA TYR A 323 -18.06 -16.50 -25.22
C TYR A 323 -18.92 -16.94 -24.03
N ASP A 324 -18.27 -17.54 -23.02
CA ASP A 324 -18.88 -17.95 -21.75
C ASP A 324 -18.92 -16.78 -20.74
N LEU A 325 -18.02 -15.82 -20.87
CA LEU A 325 -17.94 -14.65 -20.02
C LEU A 325 -17.44 -13.43 -20.79
N VAL A 326 -18.06 -12.28 -20.57
CA VAL A 326 -17.48 -10.97 -20.90
C VAL A 326 -17.11 -10.26 -19.61
N MET A 327 -15.85 -9.85 -19.50
CA MET A 327 -15.37 -8.98 -18.44
C MET A 327 -15.04 -7.60 -19.03
N ASP A 328 -15.78 -6.60 -18.57
CA ASP A 328 -15.71 -5.24 -19.06
C ASP A 328 -15.03 -4.32 -18.03
N CYS A 329 -13.80 -3.92 -18.35
CA CYS A 329 -13.01 -2.98 -17.56
C CYS A 329 -13.14 -1.52 -18.05
N VAL A 330 -13.98 -1.26 -19.07
CA VAL A 330 -14.05 0.04 -19.76
C VAL A 330 -15.37 0.74 -19.49
N SER A 331 -16.50 0.05 -19.65
CA SER A 331 -17.80 0.68 -19.46
C SER A 331 -18.02 1.09 -18.01
N SER A 332 -18.71 2.22 -17.84
CA SER A 332 -19.27 2.64 -16.56
C SER A 332 -20.72 3.06 -16.75
N HIS A 333 -21.53 2.88 -15.72
CA HIS A 333 -22.91 3.37 -15.69
C HIS A 333 -23.01 4.86 -15.31
N ASP A 334 -21.87 5.53 -15.19
CA ASP A 334 -21.79 6.97 -15.02
C ASP A 334 -22.15 7.68 -16.33
N SER A 335 -23.03 8.67 -16.25
CA SER A 335 -23.48 9.41 -17.43
C SER A 335 -22.34 10.13 -18.15
N LYS A 336 -21.24 10.42 -17.45
CA LYS A 336 -20.01 11.01 -18.03
C LYS A 336 -19.21 10.02 -18.88
N ASP A 337 -19.37 8.73 -18.61
CA ASP A 337 -18.63 7.62 -19.25
C ASP A 337 -19.53 6.85 -20.25
N ALA A 338 -20.77 7.33 -20.49
CA ALA A 338 -21.78 6.69 -21.33
C ALA A 338 -21.37 6.53 -22.81
N GLN A 339 -20.23 7.11 -23.21
CA GLN A 339 -19.66 6.98 -24.55
C GLN A 339 -19.22 5.54 -24.87
N TYR A 340 -18.92 4.72 -23.86
CA TYR A 340 -18.48 3.33 -24.04
C TYR A 340 -19.52 2.38 -23.44
N SER A 341 -20.51 1.95 -24.23
CA SER A 341 -21.56 0.98 -23.83
C SER A 341 -21.49 -0.26 -24.71
N TYR A 342 -20.47 -1.08 -24.50
CA TYR A 342 -20.21 -2.26 -25.33
C TYR A 342 -21.26 -3.36 -25.15
N GLU A 343 -21.95 -3.41 -24.00
CA GLU A 343 -22.91 -4.48 -23.71
C GLU A 343 -24.02 -4.55 -24.77
N LYS A 344 -24.58 -3.38 -25.14
CA LYS A 344 -25.66 -3.33 -26.13
C LYS A 344 -25.19 -3.82 -27.50
N GLU A 345 -23.99 -3.39 -27.90
CA GLU A 345 -23.40 -3.78 -29.19
C GLU A 345 -23.08 -5.27 -29.22
N ILE A 346 -22.40 -5.80 -28.20
CA ILE A 346 -22.03 -7.21 -28.09
C ILE A 346 -23.27 -8.11 -28.08
N ARG A 347 -24.32 -7.72 -27.36
CA ARG A 347 -25.59 -8.48 -27.33
C ARG A 347 -26.41 -8.35 -28.61
N ALA A 348 -26.22 -7.28 -29.39
CA ALA A 348 -26.95 -7.06 -30.64
C ALA A 348 -26.40 -7.86 -31.83
N VAL A 349 -25.14 -8.30 -31.78
CA VAL A 349 -24.54 -9.09 -32.86
C VAL A 349 -25.22 -10.46 -32.97
N LYS A 350 -25.77 -10.73 -34.17
CA LYS A 350 -26.37 -12.00 -34.56
C LYS A 350 -25.65 -12.54 -35.80
N LEU A 351 -24.64 -13.39 -35.64
CA LEU A 351 -23.90 -13.98 -36.77
C LEU A 351 -23.53 -15.44 -36.48
N PRO A 352 -23.89 -16.38 -37.37
CA PRO A 352 -24.81 -17.53 -37.13
C PRO A 352 -25.10 -17.98 -35.68
N TYR A 353 -24.26 -17.60 -34.71
CA TYR A 353 -24.38 -17.72 -33.27
C TYR A 353 -24.45 -16.33 -32.58
N GLN A 354 -24.83 -16.30 -31.31
CA GLN A 354 -24.70 -15.08 -30.48
C GLN A 354 -23.24 -14.91 -30.06
N LEU A 355 -22.74 -13.68 -29.93
CA LEU A 355 -21.37 -13.46 -29.41
C LEU A 355 -21.20 -13.99 -27.97
N LEU A 356 -22.24 -13.86 -27.16
CA LEU A 356 -22.21 -14.16 -25.74
C LEU A 356 -23.39 -15.08 -25.39
N THR A 357 -23.10 -16.25 -24.82
CA THR A 357 -24.11 -17.14 -24.23
C THR A 357 -24.14 -17.08 -22.71
N GLY A 358 -23.04 -16.63 -22.08
CA GLY A 358 -22.95 -16.48 -20.64
C GLY A 358 -23.18 -15.06 -20.12
N LYS A 359 -22.46 -14.70 -19.07
CA LYS A 359 -22.67 -13.44 -18.32
C LYS A 359 -21.85 -12.29 -18.92
N TYR A 360 -22.40 -11.09 -18.84
CA TYR A 360 -21.68 -9.84 -19.07
C TYR A 360 -21.46 -9.17 -17.73
N VAL A 361 -20.22 -8.79 -17.42
CA VAL A 361 -19.85 -8.26 -16.10
C VAL A 361 -19.02 -7.01 -16.27
N THR A 362 -19.41 -5.94 -15.58
CA THR A 362 -18.74 -4.64 -15.64
C THR A 362 -18.12 -4.33 -14.28
N ILE A 363 -16.82 -4.03 -14.25
CA ILE A 363 -16.12 -3.66 -12.99
C ILE A 363 -16.57 -2.27 -12.50
N GLY A 364 -16.87 -1.36 -13.44
CA GLY A 364 -17.29 0.01 -13.19
C GLY A 364 -18.78 0.19 -12.84
N GLY A 365 -19.41 -0.82 -12.21
CA GLY A 365 -20.84 -0.87 -11.85
C GLY A 365 -21.33 0.31 -10.98
N PHE A 366 -22.60 0.28 -10.56
CA PHE A 366 -23.15 1.38 -9.76
C PHE A 366 -22.46 1.48 -8.40
N THR A 367 -22.43 2.67 -7.83
CA THR A 367 -21.86 2.93 -6.50
C THR A 367 -22.53 2.10 -5.41
N SER A 368 -23.82 1.76 -5.59
CA SER A 368 -24.54 0.80 -4.76
C SER A 368 -23.92 -0.59 -4.78
N ASP A 369 -23.37 -1.02 -5.92
CA ASP A 369 -22.74 -2.33 -6.09
C ASP A 369 -21.40 -2.35 -5.35
N TRP A 370 -20.67 -1.22 -5.33
CA TRP A 370 -19.46 -1.05 -4.54
C TRP A 370 -19.75 -1.08 -3.03
N PHE A 371 -20.82 -0.43 -2.57
CA PHE A 371 -21.27 -0.51 -1.17
C PHE A 371 -21.72 -1.93 -0.80
N ALA A 372 -22.50 -2.60 -1.65
CA ALA A 372 -22.96 -3.96 -1.42
C ALA A 372 -21.79 -4.96 -1.38
N ALA A 373 -20.80 -4.83 -2.26
CA ALA A 373 -19.58 -5.62 -2.25
C ALA A 373 -18.74 -5.40 -0.97
N GLY A 374 -18.66 -4.16 -0.48
CA GLY A 374 -18.02 -3.83 0.79
C GLY A 374 -18.74 -4.41 2.01
N VAL A 375 -20.07 -4.39 2.03
CA VAL A 375 -20.89 -4.96 3.12
C VAL A 375 -20.81 -6.48 3.16
N LYS A 376 -20.83 -7.15 2.01
CA LYS A 376 -20.75 -8.63 1.92
C LYS A 376 -19.42 -9.22 2.42
N LYS A 377 -18.38 -8.40 2.57
CA LYS A 377 -17.03 -8.79 3.04
C LYS A 377 -16.66 -8.24 4.42
N ALA A 378 -17.46 -7.34 4.97
CA ALA A 378 -17.32 -6.85 6.34
C ALA A 378 -18.05 -7.73 7.37
N VAL A 379 -18.93 -8.62 6.90
CA VAL A 379 -19.55 -9.74 7.61
C VAL A 379 -18.80 -11.01 7.23
#